data_AF-A0A0V8CXD8-F1
#
_entry.id   AF-A0A0V8CXD8-F1
#
_cell.length_a   1.000
_cell.length_b   1.000
_cell.length_c   1.000
_cell.angle_alpha   90.00
_cell.angle_beta   90.00
_cell.angle_gamma   90.00
#
_symmetry.space_group_name_H-M   'P 1'
#
loop_
_entity.id
_entity.type
_entity.pdbx_description
1 polymer ?
#
loop_
_entity_poly.entity_id
_entity_poly.type
_entity_poly.pdbx_seq_one_letter_code
_entity_poly.pdbx_strand_id
1 'polypeptide(L)' 'MKRDDIIKLSNGQEATIIRGDESELKNSYIVKLEDGELRVIDRETLTLAKGVSDIRGRHINRRQ' A
#
# COMPACT_ATOMS: atom_id res chain seq x y z
N MET A 1 3.42 14.05 4.58
CA MET A 1 4.59 13.18 4.42
C MET A 1 5.19 13.43 3.06
N LYS A 2 6.51 13.34 2.91
CA LYS A 2 7.17 13.59 1.61
C LYS A 2 7.33 12.27 0.83
N ARG A 3 7.56 12.39 -0.47
CA ARG A 3 8.04 11.27 -1.29
C ARG A 3 9.40 10.80 -0.75
N ASP A 4 9.63 9.49 -0.78
CA ASP A 4 10.80 8.77 -0.25
C ASP A 4 10.91 8.77 1.29
N ASP A 5 9.89 9.25 1.98
CA ASP A 5 9.79 9.16 3.45
C ASP A 5 9.39 7.73 3.85
N ILE A 6 9.99 7.20 4.92
CA ILE A 6 9.70 5.86 5.44
C ILE A 6 8.73 6.01 6.60
N ILE A 7 7.59 5.35 6.49
CA ILE A 7 6.54 5.35 7.51
C ILE A 7 6.33 3.95 8.06
N LYS A 8 5.96 3.88 9.33
CA LYS A 8 5.55 2.64 9.97
C LYS A 8 4.03 2.54 9.93
N LEU A 9 3.52 1.49 9.31
CA LEU A 9 2.11 1.19 9.25
C LEU A 9 1.61 0.68 10.61
N SER A 10 0.30 0.79 10.86
CA SER A 10 -0.33 0.33 12.12
C SER A 10 -0.16 -1.17 12.39
N ASN A 11 0.18 -1.96 11.37
CA ASN A 11 0.51 -3.38 11.49
C ASN A 11 1.98 -3.65 11.86
N GLY A 12 2.80 -2.60 12.05
CA GLY A 12 4.20 -2.70 12.41
C GLY A 12 5.17 -2.80 11.21
N GLN A 13 4.68 -2.87 9.97
CA GLN A 13 5.53 -2.93 8.77
C GLN A 13 6.04 -1.54 8.37
N GLU A 14 7.25 -1.50 7.80
CA GLU A 14 7.80 -0.29 7.20
C GLU A 14 7.39 -0.17 5.74
N ALA A 15 7.07 1.06 5.32
CA ALA A 15 6.66 1.38 3.97
C ALA A 15 7.28 2.70 3.52
N THR A 16 7.82 2.73 2.30
CA THR A 16 8.39 3.92 1.67
C THR A 16 7.34 4.62 0.82
N ILE A 17 7.15 5.92 0.99
CA ILE A 17 6.19 6.69 0.20
C ILE A 17 6.71 6.89 -1.22
N ILE A 18 6.04 6.29 -2.19
CA ILE A 18 6.42 6.40 -3.62
C ILE A 18 5.69 7.54 -4.31
N ARG A 19 4.43 7.77 -3.93
CA ARG A 19 3.65 8.94 -4.32
C ARG A 19 2.87 9.44 -3.13
N GLY A 20 3.16 10.66 -2.71
CA GLY A 20 2.44 11.34 -1.65
C GLY A 20 2.41 12.84 -1.88
N ASP A 21 1.36 13.50 -1.41
CA ASP A 21 1.05 14.94 -1.47
C ASP A 21 1.29 15.63 -2.84
N GLU A 22 1.48 14.83 -3.90
CA GLU A 22 1.35 15.26 -5.28
C GLU A 22 -0.16 15.33 -5.51
N SER A 23 -0.69 16.54 -5.72
CA SER A 23 -2.11 16.95 -5.76
C SER A 23 -3.12 16.06 -6.51
N GLU A 24 -2.65 15.01 -7.21
CA GLU A 24 -3.45 14.01 -7.89
C GLU A 24 -4.15 13.02 -6.93
N LEU A 25 -3.57 12.75 -5.76
CA LEU A 25 -4.15 11.83 -4.76
C LEU A 25 -4.59 12.62 -3.51
N LYS A 26 -5.74 13.29 -3.60
CA LYS A 26 -6.26 14.15 -2.51
C LYS A 26 -6.39 13.44 -1.16
N ASN A 27 -6.74 12.15 -1.17
CA ASN A 27 -7.10 11.40 0.03
C ASN A 27 -6.26 10.12 0.24
N SER A 28 -5.22 9.88 -0.56
CA SER A 28 -4.51 8.60 -0.55
C SER A 28 -3.02 8.76 -0.79
N TYR A 29 -2.22 7.84 -0.25
CA TYR A 29 -0.79 7.74 -0.54
C TYR A 29 -0.47 6.36 -1.09
N ILE A 30 0.46 6.31 -2.04
CA ILE A 30 1.00 5.04 -2.56
C ILE A 30 2.33 4.81 -1.86
N VAL A 31 2.41 3.70 -1.14
CA VAL A 31 3.60 3.28 -0.40
C VAL A 31 4.10 1.94 -0.92
N LYS A 32 5.40 1.72 -0.84
CA LYS A 32 6.06 0.46 -1.14
C LYS A 32 6.44 -0.19 0.18
N LEU A 33 5.93 -1.38 0.44
CA LEU A 33 6.33 -2.19 1.59
C LEU A 33 7.77 -2.69 1.41
N GLU A 34 8.41 -3.13 2.50
CA GLU A 34 9.70 -3.84 2.44
C GLU A 34 9.68 -5.05 1.50
N ASP A 35 8.54 -5.74 1.39
CA ASP A 35 8.36 -6.87 0.46
C ASP A 35 8.43 -6.46 -1.03
N GLY A 36 8.44 -5.15 -1.30
CA GLY A 36 8.41 -4.58 -2.64
C GLY A 36 7.00 -4.41 -3.21
N GLU A 37 5.97 -4.87 -2.50
CA GLU A 37 4.57 -4.64 -2.86
C GLU A 37 4.20 -3.15 -2.74
N LEU A 38 3.50 -2.63 -3.75
CA LEU A 38 2.89 -1.32 -3.72
C LEU A 38 1.48 -1.42 -3.12
N ARG A 39 1.22 -0.63 -2.08
CA ARG A 39 -0.07 -0.52 -1.41
C ARG A 39 -0.56 0.92 -1.45
N VAL A 40 -1.87 1.07 -1.47
CA VAL A 40 -2.52 2.36 -1.26
C VAL A 40 -2.92 2.46 0.20
N ILE A 41 -2.55 3.55 0.86
CA ILE A 41 -3.01 3.88 2.21
C ILE A 41 -3.89 5.12 2.15
N ASP A 42 -4.86 5.17 3.04
CA ASP A 42 -5.69 6.34 3.22
C ASP A 42 -4.91 7.42 4.00
N ARG A 43 -4.97 8.67 3.55
CA ARG A 43 -4.23 9.78 4.18
C ARG A 43 -4.79 10.13 5.56
N GLU A 44 -6.10 10.02 5.74
CA GLU A 44 -6.79 10.46 6.95
C GLU A 44 -6.54 9.47 8.11
N THR A 45 -6.60 8.19 7.79
CA THR A 45 -6.49 7.10 8.77
C THR A 45 -5.13 6.43 8.80
N LEU A 46 -4.24 6.74 7.84
CA LEU A 46 -2.95 6.04 7.62
C LEU A 46 -3.09 4.53 7.59
N THR A 47 -4.29 4.06 7.24
CA THR A 47 -4.62 2.64 7.23
C THR A 47 -4.49 2.15 5.81
N LEU A 48 -4.02 0.90 5.65
CA LEU A 48 -4.07 0.22 4.36
C LEU A 48 -5.49 0.34 3.82
N ALA A 49 -5.63 0.98 2.66
CA ALA A 49 -6.91 1.01 1.98
C ALA A 49 -7.33 -0.45 1.85
N LYS A 50 -8.54 -0.75 2.31
CA LYS A 50 -9.12 -2.10 2.26
C LYS A 50 -9.45 -2.44 0.81
N GLY A 51 -8.42 -2.51 -0.03
CA GLY A 51 -8.45 -2.96 -1.39
C GLY A 51 -8.55 -4.47 -1.34
N VAL A 52 -9.79 -4.93 -1.47
CA VAL A 52 -10.23 -6.22 -2.02
C VAL A 52 -9.17 -7.31 -1.88
N SER A 53 -9.38 -8.17 -0.90
CA SER A 53 -8.76 -9.49 -0.83
C SER A 53 -8.57 -10.06 -2.25
N ASP A 54 -7.36 -10.52 -2.55
CA ASP A 54 -7.14 -11.50 -3.63
C ASP A 54 -7.19 -10.99 -5.09
N ILE A 55 -6.23 -10.14 -5.51
CA ILE A 55 -5.77 -10.21 -6.93
C ILE A 55 -4.57 -11.15 -7.07
N ARG A 56 -3.92 -11.54 -5.96
CA ARG A 56 -2.83 -12.52 -5.92
C ARG A 56 -3.29 -13.81 -5.24
N GLY A 57 -4.20 -14.55 -5.86
CA GLY A 57 -4.72 -15.75 -5.21
C GLY A 57 -5.67 -16.66 -5.97
N ARG A 58 -5.75 -16.60 -7.30
CA ARG A 58 -6.39 -17.69 -8.07
C ARG A 58 -5.39 -18.32 -9.03
N HIS A 59 -4.31 -18.86 -8.47
CA HIS A 59 -3.57 -19.93 -9.14
C HIS A 59 -4.46 -21.17 -9.08
N ILE A 60 -5.28 -21.37 -10.11
CA ILE A 60 -6.05 -22.61 -10.30
C ILE A 60 -5.07 -23.77 -10.40
N ASN A 61 -4.84 -24.44 -9.27
CA ASN A 61 -4.15 -25.72 -9.24
C ASN A 61 -5.13 -26.77 -9.79
N ARG A 62 -5.24 -26.85 -11.13
CA ARG A 62 -5.95 -27.95 -11.77
C ARG A 62 -5.02 -29.17 -11.74
N ARG A 63 -5.02 -29.85 -10.59
CA ARG A 63 -4.46 -31.20 -10.45
C ARG A 63 -5.55 -32.21 -10.79
N GLN A 64 -5.13 -33.16 -11.62
CA GLN A 64 -5.75 -34.43 -12.02
C GLN A 64 -6.71 -34.38 -13.20
#